data_AF-A0A8S1I0P6-F1
#
_entry.id   AF-A0A8S1I0P6-F1
#
_cell.length_a   1.000
_cell.length_b   1.000
_cell.length_c   1.000
_cell.angle_alpha   90.00
_cell.angle_beta   90.00
_cell.angle_gamma   90.00
#
_symmetry.space_group_name_H-M   'P 1'
#
loop_
_entity.id
_entity.type
_entity.pdbx_description
1 polymer ?
#
loop_
_entity_poly.entity_id
_entity_poly.type
_entity_poly.pdbx_seq_one_letter_code
_entity_poly.pdbx_strand_id
1 'polypeptide(L)'
;MYWPEDILSVLCTVIPANDEKSQKRRHAIARYLNVACALCWRDISTKIRLRFPNVQSFVDAGLLSKKEFDVLEKIQDECESVRWLTPLHWVQQLIRKEEEENKPTASLLNQFVGELRIFRQSLRRLYSYDWVCVPLVYTQVAALATYSFFFFTLFGRQALLPDIESGREIDLKVPIFTIVQFLFFVGWFKVGQDLMRPFGLDDDDIELNYILDRNIATSFAIVNRLQSMDLPELEDDVFWKDGRDGSIPTLPHTPFSRQLSEHPPKLHAYVSIDGSAYDSESSRSCCPNSLKNKKHLNW
;
A
#
# COMPACT_ATOMS: atom_id res chain seq x y z
N MET A 1 2.38 -2.02 5.25
CA MET A 1 2.17 -0.73 5.95
C MET A 1 0.69 -0.59 6.20
N TYR A 2 0.27 -0.18 7.39
CA TYR A 2 -1.15 0.04 7.71
C TYR A 2 -1.42 1.54 7.69
N TRP A 3 -2.52 1.93 7.06
CA TRP A 3 -2.90 3.33 6.90
C TRP A 3 -3.80 3.77 8.06
N PRO A 4 -3.61 4.96 8.64
CA PRO A 4 -4.37 5.39 9.83
C PRO A 4 -5.86 5.60 9.53
N GLU A 5 -6.26 5.71 8.26
CA GLU A 5 -7.66 5.92 7.87
C GLU A 5 -8.63 4.88 8.45
N ASP A 6 -8.26 3.59 8.41
CA ASP A 6 -9.13 2.49 8.81
C ASP A 6 -9.47 2.58 10.30
N ILE A 7 -8.45 2.68 11.16
CA ILE A 7 -8.62 2.80 12.61
C ILE A 7 -9.29 4.11 13.02
N LEU A 8 -8.99 5.22 12.32
CA LEU A 8 -9.59 6.53 12.63
C LEU A 8 -11.05 6.62 12.22
N SER A 9 -11.45 5.94 11.14
CA SER A 9 -12.85 5.85 10.74
C SER A 9 -13.67 5.11 11.81
N VAL A 10 -13.13 4.01 12.35
CA VAL A 10 -13.75 3.31 13.48
C VAL A 10 -13.76 4.19 14.74
N LEU A 11 -12.69 4.93 15.02
CA LEU A 11 -12.63 5.86 16.15
C LEU A 11 -13.78 6.88 16.12
N CYS A 12 -14.08 7.43 14.96
CA CYS A 12 -15.17 8.38 14.77
C CYS A 12 -16.54 7.78 15.13
N THR A 13 -16.73 6.47 14.97
CA THR A 13 -17.94 5.78 15.44
C THR A 13 -17.96 5.53 16.95
N VAL A 14 -16.79 5.36 17.57
CA VAL A 14 -16.65 5.15 19.03
C VAL A 14 -16.84 6.46 19.79
N ILE A 15 -16.32 7.56 19.24
CA ILE A 15 -16.41 8.91 19.81
C ILE A 15 -17.13 9.81 18.81
N PRO A 16 -18.47 9.71 18.67
CA PRO A 16 -19.20 10.45 17.65
C PRO A 16 -19.42 11.93 17.98
N ALA A 17 -19.41 12.30 19.27
CA ALA A 17 -19.83 13.63 19.71
C ALA A 17 -18.86 14.74 19.24
N ASN A 18 -19.41 15.91 18.89
CA ASN A 18 -18.64 17.06 18.40
C ASN A 18 -18.38 18.13 19.45
N ASP A 19 -18.48 17.79 20.74
CA ASP A 19 -18.04 18.65 21.83
C ASP A 19 -16.50 18.80 21.87
N GLU A 20 -16.02 19.87 22.48
CA GLU A 20 -14.58 20.17 22.56
C GLU A 20 -13.77 19.04 23.21
N LYS A 21 -14.33 18.33 24.20
CA LYS A 21 -13.65 17.23 24.89
C LYS A 21 -13.48 16.03 23.97
N SER A 22 -14.54 15.61 23.28
CA SER A 22 -14.52 14.52 22.29
C SER A 22 -13.60 14.82 21.12
N GLN A 23 -13.64 16.06 20.60
CA GLN A 23 -12.72 16.50 19.54
C GLN A 23 -11.26 16.42 20.00
N LYS A 24 -10.93 16.94 21.20
CA LYS A 24 -9.57 16.84 21.77
C LYS A 24 -9.12 15.40 21.94
N ARG A 25 -10.01 14.48 22.34
CA ARG A 25 -9.71 13.04 22.43
C ARG A 25 -9.37 12.44 21.09
N ARG A 26 -10.22 12.63 20.07
CA ARG A 26 -9.95 12.10 18.73
C ARG A 26 -8.67 12.68 18.14
N HIS A 27 -8.44 13.99 18.31
CA HIS A 27 -7.23 14.67 17.89
C HIS A 27 -5.96 14.10 18.57
N ALA A 28 -6.01 13.87 19.88
CA ALA A 28 -4.89 13.26 20.61
C ALA A 28 -4.61 11.82 20.14
N ILE A 29 -5.67 11.01 19.92
CA ILE A 29 -5.52 9.63 19.42
C ILE A 29 -4.92 9.63 18.01
N ALA A 30 -5.42 10.45 17.10
CA ALA A 30 -4.87 10.60 15.76
C ALA A 30 -3.39 11.00 15.80
N ARG A 31 -3.02 11.96 16.65
CA ARG A 31 -1.62 12.35 16.83
C ARG A 31 -0.77 11.21 17.36
N TYR A 32 -1.20 10.48 18.39
CA TYR A 32 -0.43 9.37 18.97
C TYR A 32 -0.23 8.19 18.00
N LEU A 33 -1.21 7.87 17.16
CA LEU A 33 -1.04 6.87 16.10
C LEU A 33 0.06 7.28 15.12
N ASN A 34 0.06 8.55 14.70
CA ASN A 34 1.08 9.08 13.78
C ASN A 34 2.47 9.18 14.45
N VAL A 35 2.56 9.57 15.72
CA VAL A 35 3.81 9.57 16.49
C VAL A 35 4.38 8.15 16.59
N ALA A 36 3.55 7.14 16.89
CA ALA A 36 4.00 5.75 16.93
C ALA A 36 4.56 5.29 15.57
N CYS A 37 3.89 5.61 14.47
CA CYS A 37 4.41 5.37 13.12
C CYS A 37 5.75 6.08 12.90
N ALA A 38 5.84 7.38 13.21
CA ALA A 38 7.04 8.16 12.98
C ALA A 38 8.24 7.66 13.78
N LEU A 39 8.03 7.25 15.04
CA LEU A 39 9.06 6.63 15.87
C LEU A 39 9.54 5.30 15.26
N CYS A 40 8.62 4.40 14.89
CA CYS A 40 9.00 3.14 14.24
C CYS A 40 9.72 3.36 12.91
N TRP A 41 9.23 4.27 12.07
CA TRP A 41 9.79 4.51 10.74
C TRP A 41 11.15 5.18 10.79
N ARG A 42 11.40 6.01 11.81
CA ARG A 42 12.73 6.61 12.03
C ARG A 42 13.79 5.55 12.33
N ASP A 43 13.43 4.49 13.04
CA ASP A 43 14.40 3.46 13.44
C ASP A 43 14.77 2.52 12.26
N ILE A 44 13.89 2.36 11.27
CA ILE A 44 14.10 1.49 10.09
C ILE A 44 14.52 2.24 8.81
N SER A 45 14.19 3.54 8.67
CA SER A 45 14.37 4.28 7.42
C SER A 45 15.39 5.39 7.54
N THR A 46 16.32 5.41 6.59
CA THR A 46 17.31 6.48 6.50
C THR A 46 16.66 7.81 6.12
N LYS A 47 15.70 7.83 5.20
CA LYS A 47 14.93 9.04 4.81
C LYS A 47 14.24 9.70 6.01
N ILE A 48 13.58 8.92 6.87
CA ILE A 48 12.90 9.44 8.08
C ILE A 48 13.91 9.84 9.15
N ARG A 49 14.98 9.07 9.35
CA ARG A 49 16.03 9.39 10.33
C ARG A 49 16.77 10.68 10.00
N LEU A 50 16.98 10.99 8.72
CA LEU A 50 17.54 12.27 8.31
C LEU A 50 16.58 13.44 8.57
N ARG A 51 15.27 13.23 8.41
CA ARG A 51 14.26 14.24 8.71
C ARG A 51 14.07 14.49 10.21
N PHE A 52 14.13 13.44 11.02
CA PHE A 52 13.98 13.51 12.47
C PHE A 52 15.17 12.84 13.17
N PRO A 53 16.35 13.49 13.26
CA PRO A 53 17.56 12.87 13.82
C PRO A 53 17.43 12.48 15.29
N ASN A 54 16.64 13.24 16.06
CA ASN A 54 16.43 13.02 17.48
C ASN A 54 14.92 13.07 17.82
N VAL A 55 14.53 12.53 18.99
CA VAL A 55 13.12 12.55 19.41
C VAL A 55 12.64 14.00 19.62
N GLN A 56 13.54 14.91 20.02
CA GLN A 56 13.25 16.35 20.14
C GLN A 56 12.75 16.97 18.82
N SER A 57 13.19 16.46 17.67
CA SER A 57 12.72 16.91 16.35
C SER A 57 11.20 16.71 16.18
N PHE A 58 10.60 15.74 16.88
CA PHE A 58 9.14 15.56 16.89
C PHE A 58 8.41 16.61 17.73
N VAL A 59 9.07 17.18 18.75
CA VAL A 59 8.54 18.32 19.51
C VAL A 59 8.60 19.57 18.64
N ASP A 60 9.72 19.78 17.96
CA ASP A 60 9.92 20.94 17.07
C ASP A 60 8.95 20.90 15.87
N ALA A 61 8.61 19.69 15.39
CA ALA A 61 7.60 19.47 14.36
C ALA A 61 6.14 19.54 14.89
N GLY A 62 5.92 19.73 16.19
CA GLY A 62 4.60 19.81 16.80
C GLY A 62 3.83 18.49 16.93
N LEU A 63 4.50 17.35 16.70
CA LEU A 63 3.91 16.01 16.87
C LEU A 63 3.87 15.57 18.34
N LEU A 64 4.82 16.04 19.14
CA LEU A 64 4.90 15.80 20.59
C LEU A 64 4.88 17.12 21.37
N SER A 65 4.25 17.10 22.54
CA SER A 65 4.44 18.15 23.53
C SER A 65 5.70 17.90 24.36
N LYS A 66 6.24 18.94 24.99
CA LYS A 66 7.41 18.82 25.89
C LYS A 66 7.19 17.81 27.02
N LYS A 67 5.99 17.80 27.61
CA LYS A 67 5.63 16.84 28.67
C LYS A 67 5.61 15.39 28.19
N GLU A 68 5.10 15.15 26.98
CA GLU A 68 5.07 13.81 26.40
C GLU A 68 6.48 13.36 26.01
N PHE A 69 7.33 14.27 25.54
CA PHE A 69 8.74 14.04 25.29
C PHE A 69 9.46 13.59 26.56
N ASP A 70 9.31 14.33 27.67
CA ASP A 70 9.96 13.99 28.94
C ASP A 70 9.58 12.57 29.42
N VAL A 71 8.31 12.16 29.22
CA VAL A 71 7.84 10.81 29.54
C VAL A 71 8.47 9.77 28.61
N LEU A 72 8.60 10.06 27.31
CA LEU A 72 9.21 9.15 26.35
C LEU A 72 10.71 8.96 26.61
N GLU A 73 11.43 10.02 26.96
CA GLU A 73 12.86 9.93 27.32
C GLU A 73 13.04 9.12 28.60
N LYS A 74 12.22 9.36 29.63
CA LYS A 74 12.26 8.55 30.84
C LYS A 74 12.01 7.05 30.56
N ILE A 75 11.04 6.75 29.71
CA ILE A 75 10.75 5.35 29.32
C ILE A 75 11.89 4.76 28.51
N GLN A 76 12.58 5.54 27.68
CA GLN A 76 13.75 5.08 26.93
C GLN A 76 14.87 4.64 27.88
N ASP A 77 15.13 5.41 28.95
CA ASP A 77 16.14 5.08 29.95
C ASP A 77 15.79 3.80 30.73
N GLU A 78 14.50 3.59 31.02
CA GLU A 78 14.02 2.40 31.73
C GLU A 78 13.94 1.16 30.83
N CYS A 79 13.45 1.31 29.59
CA CYS A 79 13.28 0.24 28.62
C CYS A 79 13.18 0.76 27.17
N GLU A 80 14.31 0.75 26.47
CA GLU A 80 14.44 1.19 25.08
C GLU A 80 13.41 0.53 24.12
N SER A 81 13.12 -0.76 24.31
CA SER A 81 12.26 -1.52 23.38
C SER A 81 10.78 -1.08 23.36
N VAL A 82 10.34 -0.30 24.35
CA VAL A 82 8.92 0.07 24.54
C VAL A 82 8.62 1.48 24.04
N ARG A 83 9.62 2.31 23.76
CA ARG A 83 9.43 3.73 23.40
C ARG A 83 8.42 3.96 22.27
N TRP A 84 8.50 3.17 21.19
CA TRP A 84 7.58 3.30 20.04
C TRP A 84 6.16 2.80 20.36
N LEU A 85 6.01 1.91 21.35
CA LEU A 85 4.73 1.35 21.78
C LEU A 85 4.00 2.28 22.74
N THR A 86 4.72 3.16 23.45
CA THR A 86 4.16 4.09 24.45
C THR A 86 3.00 4.93 23.93
N PRO A 87 3.05 5.59 22.75
CA PRO A 87 1.91 6.35 22.25
C PRO A 87 0.67 5.49 21.98
N LEU A 88 0.85 4.23 21.54
CA LEU A 88 -0.27 3.30 21.36
C LEU A 88 -0.88 2.90 22.71
N HIS A 89 -0.08 2.82 23.76
CA HIS A 89 -0.59 2.60 25.10
C HIS A 89 -1.39 3.81 25.63
N TRP A 90 -0.95 5.04 25.33
CA TRP A 90 -1.74 6.23 25.64
C TRP A 90 -3.08 6.26 24.90
N VAL A 91 -3.15 5.77 23.66
CA VAL A 91 -4.42 5.58 22.94
C VAL A 91 -5.35 4.63 23.71
N GLN A 92 -4.83 3.49 24.19
CA GLN A 92 -5.63 2.55 24.99
C GLN A 92 -6.17 3.21 26.27
N GLN A 93 -5.34 4.01 26.96
CA GLN A 93 -5.76 4.73 28.16
C GLN A 93 -6.82 5.82 27.87
N LEU A 94 -6.72 6.53 26.73
CA LEU A 94 -7.73 7.50 26.33
C LEU A 94 -9.07 6.83 26.01
N ILE A 95 -9.03 5.69 25.32
CA ILE A 95 -10.23 4.91 25.02
C ILE A 95 -10.85 4.31 26.28
N ARG A 96 -10.03 3.90 27.24
CA ARG A 96 -10.55 3.44 28.54
C ARG A 96 -11.29 4.54 29.29
N LYS A 97 -10.76 5.77 29.28
CA LYS A 97 -11.44 6.94 29.87
C LYS A 97 -12.75 7.26 29.14
N GLU A 98 -12.78 7.10 27.83
CA GLU A 98 -14.01 7.24 27.03
C GLU A 98 -15.06 6.17 27.41
N GLU A 99 -14.63 4.92 27.60
CA GLU A 99 -15.49 3.82 28.03
C GLU A 99 -16.15 4.09 29.39
N GLU A 100 -15.38 4.61 30.35
CA GLU A 100 -15.86 4.89 31.70
C GLU A 100 -16.86 6.05 31.74
N GLU A 101 -16.66 7.08 30.92
CA GLU A 101 -17.47 8.29 30.94
C GLU A 101 -18.72 8.19 30.05
N ASN A 102 -18.58 7.70 28.83
CA ASN A 102 -19.62 7.76 27.80
C ASN A 102 -20.22 6.39 27.46
N LYS A 103 -19.60 5.30 27.91
CA LYS A 103 -20.07 3.91 27.71
C LYS A 103 -20.48 3.64 26.25
N PRO A 104 -19.53 3.79 25.30
CA PRO A 104 -19.81 3.56 23.88
C PRO A 104 -20.23 2.11 23.65
N THR A 105 -20.88 1.86 22.52
CA THR A 105 -21.35 0.51 22.16
C THR A 105 -20.20 -0.49 22.17
N ALA A 106 -20.35 -1.58 22.93
CA ALA A 106 -19.29 -2.57 23.13
C ALA A 106 -18.78 -3.20 21.83
N SER A 107 -19.63 -3.35 20.81
CA SER A 107 -19.22 -3.85 19.48
C SER A 107 -18.23 -2.90 18.80
N LEU A 108 -18.50 -1.60 18.82
CA LEU A 108 -17.63 -0.57 18.23
C LEU A 108 -16.30 -0.47 18.97
N LEU A 109 -16.35 -0.56 20.32
CA LEU A 109 -15.16 -0.58 21.15
C LEU A 109 -14.28 -1.80 20.85
N ASN A 110 -14.87 -3.00 20.77
CA ASN A 110 -14.16 -4.22 20.41
C ASN A 110 -13.55 -4.14 19.02
N GLN A 111 -14.26 -3.55 18.05
CA GLN A 111 -13.74 -3.30 16.71
C GLN A 111 -12.54 -2.36 16.74
N PHE A 112 -12.62 -1.23 17.46
CA PHE A 112 -11.50 -0.29 17.60
C PHE A 112 -10.27 -0.95 18.24
N VAL A 113 -10.45 -1.73 19.32
CA VAL A 113 -9.35 -2.46 19.97
C VAL A 113 -8.75 -3.51 19.02
N GLY A 114 -9.58 -4.14 18.19
CA GLY A 114 -9.17 -5.02 17.10
C GLY A 114 -8.28 -4.29 16.07
N GLU A 115 -8.72 -3.14 15.57
CA GLU A 115 -7.95 -2.33 14.63
C GLU A 115 -6.64 -1.82 15.23
N LEU A 116 -6.64 -1.38 16.50
CA LEU A 116 -5.43 -0.98 17.20
C LEU A 116 -4.42 -2.13 17.32
N ARG A 117 -4.91 -3.37 17.51
CA ARG A 117 -4.05 -4.56 17.51
C ARG A 117 -3.43 -4.79 16.13
N ILE A 118 -4.21 -4.67 15.06
CA ILE A 118 -3.74 -4.83 13.67
C ILE A 118 -2.71 -3.74 13.33
N PHE A 119 -3.00 -2.49 13.68
CA PHE A 119 -2.09 -1.35 13.54
C PHE A 119 -0.75 -1.63 14.21
N ARG A 120 -0.76 -2.04 15.48
CA ARG A 120 0.45 -2.41 16.24
C ARG A 120 1.20 -3.58 15.62
N GLN A 121 0.48 -4.60 15.14
CA GLN A 121 1.09 -5.76 14.46
C GLN A 121 1.78 -5.34 13.16
N SER A 122 1.21 -4.38 12.43
CA SER A 122 1.81 -3.86 11.19
C SER A 122 3.14 -3.17 11.45
N LEU A 123 3.25 -2.36 12.52
CA LEU A 123 4.49 -1.71 12.94
C LEU A 123 5.53 -2.73 13.40
N ARG A 124 5.10 -3.73 14.19
CA ARG A 124 5.99 -4.82 14.61
C ARG A 124 6.53 -5.63 13.44
N ARG A 125 5.66 -5.96 12.47
CA ARG A 125 6.07 -6.72 11.26
C ARG A 125 7.13 -5.94 10.48
N LEU A 126 6.98 -4.63 10.40
CA LEU A 126 7.95 -3.76 9.75
C LEU A 126 9.32 -3.78 10.46
N TYR A 127 9.31 -3.67 11.78
CA TYR A 127 10.50 -3.85 12.61
C TYR A 127 11.14 -5.25 12.42
N SER A 128 10.33 -6.31 12.32
CA SER A 128 10.84 -7.67 12.09
C SER A 128 11.51 -7.84 10.73
N TYR A 129 11.04 -7.15 9.68
CA TYR A 129 11.69 -7.19 8.37
C TYR A 129 13.03 -6.46 8.35
N ASP A 130 13.14 -5.37 9.10
CA ASP A 130 14.41 -4.65 9.26
C ASP A 130 15.40 -5.46 10.11
N TRP A 131 14.93 -6.01 11.24
CA TRP A 131 15.77 -6.76 12.16
C TRP A 131 16.25 -8.11 11.57
N VAL A 132 15.35 -8.85 10.90
CA VAL A 132 15.67 -10.16 10.31
C VAL A 132 15.89 -9.99 8.82
N CYS A 133 17.11 -9.59 8.46
CA CYS A 133 17.56 -9.52 7.08
C CYS A 133 17.66 -10.90 6.42
N VAL A 134 17.64 -10.93 5.09
CA VAL A 134 17.97 -12.13 4.30
C VAL A 134 19.34 -12.65 4.75
N PRO A 135 19.49 -13.96 5.04
CA PRO A 135 20.76 -14.52 5.48
C PRO A 135 21.91 -14.14 4.56
N LEU A 136 22.99 -13.63 5.15
CA LEU A 136 24.13 -13.11 4.40
C LEU A 136 24.67 -14.14 3.40
N VAL A 137 24.71 -15.42 3.79
CA VAL A 137 25.15 -16.52 2.94
C VAL A 137 24.38 -16.62 1.61
N TYR A 138 23.08 -16.34 1.59
CA TYR A 138 22.30 -16.38 0.36
C TYR A 138 22.72 -15.28 -0.62
N THR A 139 22.92 -14.06 -0.12
CA THR A 139 23.41 -12.95 -0.94
C THR A 139 24.83 -13.20 -1.44
N GLN A 140 25.68 -13.79 -0.60
CA GLN A 140 27.06 -14.12 -0.95
C GLN A 140 27.14 -15.21 -2.01
N VAL A 141 26.34 -16.27 -1.89
CA VAL A 141 26.31 -17.37 -2.88
C VAL A 141 25.81 -16.84 -4.23
N ALA A 142 24.76 -16.01 -4.25
CA ALA A 142 24.26 -15.40 -5.48
C ALA A 142 25.31 -14.46 -6.13
N ALA A 143 25.99 -13.65 -5.33
CA ALA A 143 27.07 -12.77 -5.81
C ALA A 143 28.23 -13.59 -6.38
N LEU A 144 28.70 -14.60 -5.65
CA LEU A 144 29.79 -15.47 -6.06
C LEU A 144 29.45 -16.21 -7.36
N ALA A 145 28.25 -16.77 -7.48
CA ALA A 145 27.82 -17.47 -8.69
C ALA A 145 27.79 -16.52 -9.91
N THR A 146 27.20 -15.34 -9.75
CA THR A 146 27.09 -14.34 -10.83
C THR A 146 28.47 -13.85 -11.25
N TYR A 147 29.31 -13.44 -10.30
CA TYR A 147 30.64 -12.92 -10.59
C TYR A 147 31.60 -13.99 -11.10
N SER A 148 31.55 -15.22 -10.58
CA SER A 148 32.39 -16.32 -11.08
C SER A 148 32.02 -16.68 -12.52
N PHE A 149 30.73 -16.76 -12.84
CA PHE A 149 30.26 -17.01 -14.20
C PHE A 149 30.84 -15.98 -15.19
N PHE A 150 30.80 -14.68 -14.85
CA PHE A 150 31.34 -13.64 -15.72
C PHE A 150 32.87 -13.56 -15.71
N PHE A 151 33.52 -13.89 -14.59
CA PHE A 151 34.98 -14.03 -14.52
C PHE A 151 35.48 -15.08 -15.52
N PHE A 152 34.91 -16.28 -15.53
CA PHE A 152 35.31 -17.31 -16.51
C PHE A 152 34.85 -16.98 -17.93
N THR A 153 33.68 -16.37 -18.09
CA THR A 153 33.19 -15.90 -19.41
C THR A 153 34.15 -14.89 -20.04
N LEU A 154 34.80 -14.04 -19.24
CA LEU A 154 35.78 -13.08 -19.72
C LEU A 154 36.93 -13.75 -20.47
N PHE A 155 37.36 -14.94 -20.04
CA PHE A 155 38.41 -15.71 -20.73
C PHE A 155 37.84 -16.66 -21.78
N GLY A 156 36.73 -17.32 -21.47
CA GLY A 156 36.16 -18.41 -22.30
C GLY A 156 35.38 -17.95 -23.52
N ARG A 157 34.99 -16.67 -23.61
CA ARG A 157 34.28 -16.09 -24.78
C ARG A 157 35.12 -15.06 -25.54
N GLN A 158 36.44 -15.12 -25.40
CA GLN A 158 37.36 -14.38 -26.27
C GLN A 158 37.34 -15.00 -27.67
N ALA A 159 37.31 -14.16 -28.71
CA ALA A 159 37.55 -14.63 -30.07
C ALA A 159 39.01 -15.08 -30.18
N LEU A 160 39.22 -16.39 -30.33
CA LEU A 160 40.54 -16.94 -30.61
C LEU A 160 40.87 -16.67 -32.08
N LEU A 161 42.17 -16.56 -32.40
CA LEU A 161 42.62 -16.37 -33.78
C LEU A 161 41.92 -17.42 -34.68
N PRO A 162 41.23 -17.00 -35.76
CA PRO A 162 40.50 -17.93 -36.60
C PRO A 162 41.51 -18.88 -37.25
N ASP A 163 41.44 -20.16 -36.90
CA ASP A 163 42.18 -21.17 -37.64
C ASP A 163 41.48 -21.34 -38.99
N ILE A 164 42.23 -21.17 -40.07
CA ILE A 164 41.75 -20.96 -41.45
C ILE A 164 40.89 -22.13 -41.96
N GLU A 165 40.83 -23.25 -41.24
CA GLU A 165 40.19 -24.51 -41.64
C GLU A 165 38.82 -24.80 -41.00
N SER A 166 38.34 -24.04 -40.02
CA SER A 166 37.12 -24.43 -39.29
C SER A 166 35.79 -24.01 -39.93
N GLY A 167 35.81 -23.18 -40.99
CA GLY A 167 34.62 -22.80 -41.78
C GLY A 167 33.50 -22.12 -40.98
N ARG A 168 33.75 -21.80 -39.72
CA ARG A 168 32.83 -21.14 -38.81
C ARG A 168 33.65 -20.08 -38.09
N GLU A 169 33.26 -18.83 -38.27
CA GLU A 169 32.78 -17.99 -37.16
C GLU A 169 32.76 -16.54 -37.60
N ILE A 170 31.62 -15.88 -37.35
CA ILE A 170 31.54 -14.43 -37.42
C ILE A 170 32.41 -13.91 -36.27
N ASP A 171 33.64 -13.47 -36.59
CA ASP A 171 34.52 -12.81 -35.63
C ASP A 171 33.98 -11.41 -35.30
N LEU A 172 33.05 -11.37 -34.34
CA LEU A 172 32.58 -10.12 -33.76
C LEU A 172 33.67 -9.62 -32.82
N LYS A 173 34.48 -8.64 -33.28
CA LYS A 173 35.43 -7.89 -32.45
C LYS A 173 34.86 -7.40 -31.11
N VAL A 174 33.53 -7.23 -31.05
CA VAL A 174 32.77 -6.90 -29.84
C VAL A 174 31.82 -8.07 -29.53
N PRO A 175 31.88 -8.68 -28.33
CA PRO A 175 31.06 -9.84 -28.00
C PRO A 175 29.63 -9.43 -27.62
N ILE A 176 28.81 -9.02 -28.59
CA ILE A 176 27.46 -8.45 -28.39
C ILE A 176 26.56 -9.37 -27.56
N PHE A 177 26.50 -10.67 -27.87
CA PHE A 177 25.67 -11.61 -27.11
C PHE A 177 26.13 -11.80 -25.66
N THR A 178 27.45 -11.76 -25.42
CA THR A 178 28.00 -11.82 -24.05
C THR A 178 27.64 -10.55 -23.27
N ILE A 179 27.64 -9.38 -23.91
CA ILE A 179 27.18 -8.12 -23.30
C ILE A 179 25.70 -8.19 -22.94
N VAL A 180 24.84 -8.69 -23.85
CA VAL A 180 23.41 -8.87 -23.56
C VAL A 180 23.19 -9.84 -22.40
N GLN A 181 23.92 -10.97 -22.36
CA GLN A 181 23.89 -11.89 -21.23
C GLN A 181 24.34 -11.23 -19.93
N PHE A 182 25.40 -10.41 -19.98
CA PHE A 182 25.86 -9.64 -18.82
C PHE A 182 24.76 -8.72 -18.29
N LEU A 183 24.15 -7.92 -19.17
CA LEU A 183 23.06 -7.02 -18.79
C LEU A 183 21.88 -7.79 -18.17
N PHE A 184 21.53 -8.95 -18.72
CA PHE A 184 20.43 -9.76 -18.17
C PHE A 184 20.75 -10.32 -16.78
N PHE A 185 21.87 -11.04 -16.61
CA PHE A 185 22.18 -11.70 -15.33
C PHE A 185 22.64 -10.72 -14.25
N VAL A 186 23.49 -9.75 -14.58
CA VAL A 186 23.93 -8.73 -13.61
C VAL A 186 22.80 -7.76 -13.32
N GLY A 187 22.00 -7.37 -14.32
CA GLY A 187 20.81 -6.57 -14.12
C GLY A 187 19.81 -7.27 -13.20
N TRP A 188 19.53 -8.55 -13.42
CA TRP A 188 18.63 -9.31 -12.55
C TRP A 188 19.18 -9.45 -11.12
N PHE A 189 20.50 -9.70 -10.97
CA PHE A 189 21.15 -9.69 -9.67
C PHE A 189 21.02 -8.33 -8.97
N LYS A 190 21.20 -7.23 -9.70
CA LYS A 190 21.08 -5.85 -9.19
C LYS A 190 19.67 -5.53 -8.71
N VAL A 191 18.64 -5.90 -9.48
CA VAL A 191 17.24 -5.79 -9.04
C VAL A 191 17.03 -6.47 -7.68
N GLY A 192 17.62 -7.65 -7.47
CA GLY A 192 17.58 -8.33 -6.18
C GLY A 192 18.26 -7.55 -5.06
N GLN A 193 19.40 -6.90 -5.33
CA GLN A 193 20.12 -6.08 -4.34
C GLN A 193 19.33 -4.83 -3.93
N ASP A 194 18.73 -4.15 -4.90
CA ASP A 194 18.02 -2.89 -4.66
C ASP A 194 16.73 -3.16 -3.86
N LEU A 195 15.99 -4.23 -4.20
CA LEU A 195 14.77 -4.63 -3.48
C LEU A 195 15.01 -5.14 -2.05
N MET A 196 16.26 -5.42 -1.65
CA MET A 196 16.56 -5.88 -0.30
C MET A 196 16.43 -4.79 0.78
N ARG A 197 16.54 -3.50 0.42
CA ARG A 197 16.49 -2.38 1.37
C ARG A 197 15.51 -1.28 0.94
N PRO A 198 14.19 -1.55 0.93
CA PRO A 198 13.17 -0.65 0.38
C PRO A 198 12.93 0.65 1.19
N PHE A 199 13.73 0.90 2.24
CA PHE A 199 13.63 2.06 3.13
C PHE A 199 14.93 2.90 3.16
N GLY A 200 15.77 2.71 2.15
CA GLY A 200 17.05 3.39 1.95
C GLY A 200 16.88 4.81 1.42
N LEU A 201 17.76 5.19 0.50
CA LEU A 201 17.83 6.52 -0.13
C LEU A 201 17.69 6.44 -1.66
N ASP A 202 17.38 5.26 -2.20
CA ASP A 202 17.29 5.05 -3.64
C ASP A 202 16.01 5.67 -4.20
N ASP A 203 15.99 5.93 -5.51
CA ASP A 203 14.89 6.60 -6.21
C ASP A 203 13.60 5.75 -6.20
N ASP A 204 13.75 4.41 -6.22
CA ASP A 204 12.64 3.45 -6.19
C ASP A 204 12.25 3.01 -4.76
N ASP A 205 12.92 3.54 -3.73
CA ASP A 205 12.57 3.25 -2.34
C ASP A 205 11.22 3.85 -1.93
N ILE A 206 10.59 3.25 -0.93
CA ILE A 206 9.29 3.69 -0.44
C ILE A 206 9.38 5.13 0.10
N GLU A 207 8.49 6.00 -0.40
CA GLU A 207 8.41 7.42 -0.05
C GLU A 207 7.78 7.68 1.33
N LEU A 208 8.46 7.24 2.38
CA LEU A 208 7.98 7.34 3.76
C LEU A 208 7.74 8.77 4.23
N ASN A 209 8.51 9.75 3.76
CA ASN A 209 8.31 11.15 4.10
C ASN A 209 6.96 11.67 3.60
N TYR A 210 6.66 11.42 2.32
CA TYR A 210 5.37 11.76 1.73
C TYR A 210 4.23 11.03 2.43
N ILE A 211 4.39 9.73 2.67
CA ILE A 211 3.36 8.93 3.34
C ILE A 211 3.08 9.46 4.75
N LEU A 212 4.12 9.83 5.51
CA LEU A 212 3.95 10.40 6.86
C LEU A 212 3.16 11.71 6.81
N ASP A 213 3.51 12.62 5.89
CA ASP A 213 2.83 13.91 5.75
C ASP A 213 1.37 13.75 5.32
N ARG A 214 1.12 12.88 4.33
CA ARG A 214 -0.24 12.51 3.92
C ARG A 214 -1.01 11.93 5.11
N ASN A 215 -0.42 11.01 5.85
CA ASN A 215 -1.08 10.34 6.97
C ASN A 215 -1.45 11.31 8.08
N ILE A 216 -0.58 12.26 8.42
CA ILE A 216 -0.87 13.31 9.38
C ILE A 216 -2.05 14.17 8.88
N ALA A 217 -1.99 14.65 7.64
CA ALA A 217 -3.05 15.50 7.07
C ALA A 217 -4.40 14.77 7.01
N THR A 218 -4.42 13.55 6.48
CA THR A 218 -5.63 12.72 6.37
C THR A 218 -6.18 12.36 7.74
N SER A 219 -5.31 12.03 8.71
CA SER A 219 -5.74 11.69 10.07
C SER A 219 -6.54 12.82 10.70
N PHE A 220 -6.01 14.05 10.65
CA PHE A 220 -6.69 15.22 11.19
C PHE A 220 -7.93 15.61 10.38
N ALA A 221 -7.93 15.40 9.07
CA ALA A 221 -9.12 15.58 8.25
C ALA A 221 -10.25 14.63 8.67
N ILE A 222 -9.96 13.36 8.95
CA ILE A 222 -10.95 12.37 9.40
C ILE A 222 -11.52 12.75 10.76
N VAL A 223 -10.67 12.95 11.77
CA VAL A 223 -11.14 13.11 13.15
C VAL A 223 -11.79 14.47 13.45
N ASN A 224 -11.47 15.48 12.64
CA ASN A 224 -12.01 16.82 12.75
C ASN A 224 -12.97 17.10 11.61
N ARG A 225 -12.46 17.42 10.41
CA ARG A 225 -13.26 17.96 9.30
C ARG A 225 -14.41 17.03 8.91
N LEU A 226 -14.14 15.76 8.66
CA LEU A 226 -15.18 14.82 8.23
C LEU A 226 -16.17 14.51 9.35
N GLN A 227 -15.67 14.38 10.58
CA GLN A 227 -16.53 14.10 11.74
C GLN A 227 -17.42 15.29 12.15
N SER A 228 -16.95 16.52 11.94
CA SER A 228 -17.68 17.75 12.25
C SER A 228 -18.61 18.20 11.13
N MET A 229 -18.54 17.58 9.96
CA MET A 229 -19.43 17.92 8.84
C MET A 229 -20.82 17.37 9.11
N ASP A 230 -21.81 18.23 8.96
CA ASP A 230 -23.21 17.80 8.97
C ASP A 230 -23.49 16.94 7.74
N LEU A 231 -24.29 15.90 7.93
CA LEU A 231 -24.76 15.06 6.84
C LEU A 231 -25.60 15.95 5.90
N PRO A 232 -25.31 15.99 4.59
CA PRO A 232 -26.17 16.64 3.63
C PRO A 232 -27.59 16.09 3.72
N GLU A 233 -28.59 16.93 3.42
CA GLU A 233 -29.98 16.48 3.39
C GLU A 233 -30.11 15.28 2.44
N LEU A 234 -30.85 14.26 2.90
CA LEU A 234 -31.07 13.05 2.12
C LEU A 234 -32.03 13.38 0.98
N GLU A 235 -31.48 13.51 -0.22
CA GLU A 235 -32.24 13.70 -1.45
C GLU A 235 -32.38 12.39 -2.22
N ASP A 236 -33.56 12.20 -2.83
CA ASP A 236 -33.81 11.10 -3.76
C ASP A 236 -32.84 11.18 -4.95
N ASP A 237 -31.89 10.26 -5.03
CA ASP A 237 -30.95 10.17 -6.14
C ASP A 237 -31.61 9.62 -7.43
N VAL A 238 -30.88 9.69 -8.54
CA VAL A 238 -31.36 9.28 -9.88
C VAL A 238 -31.74 7.79 -9.91
N PHE A 239 -30.98 6.93 -9.22
CA PHE A 239 -31.25 5.50 -9.18
C PHE A 239 -32.47 5.19 -8.32
N TRP A 240 -32.70 5.94 -7.25
CA TRP A 240 -33.88 5.80 -6.40
C TRP A 240 -35.16 6.29 -7.07
N LYS A 241 -35.08 7.35 -7.90
CA LYS A 241 -36.23 7.86 -8.68
C LYS A 241 -36.61 6.92 -9.81
N ASP A 242 -35.65 6.58 -10.68
CA ASP A 242 -35.90 5.80 -11.90
C ASP A 242 -36.07 4.30 -11.61
N GLY A 243 -35.47 3.80 -10.52
CA GLY A 243 -35.61 2.40 -10.09
C GLY A 243 -37.02 2.00 -9.69
N ARG A 244 -37.91 2.97 -9.37
CA ARG A 244 -39.33 2.68 -9.06
C ARG A 244 -40.11 2.20 -10.28
N ASP A 245 -39.68 2.57 -11.47
CA ASP A 245 -40.30 2.16 -12.74
C ASP A 245 -39.71 0.82 -13.26
N GLY A 246 -38.86 0.15 -12.47
CA GLY A 246 -38.29 -1.16 -12.77
C GLY A 246 -37.09 -1.13 -13.73
N SER A 247 -36.65 0.06 -14.18
CA SER A 247 -35.45 0.23 -14.99
C SER A 247 -34.37 1.01 -14.25
N ILE A 248 -33.24 0.37 -13.93
CA ILE A 248 -32.06 1.08 -13.41
C ILE A 248 -31.31 1.70 -14.59
N PRO A 249 -31.05 3.02 -14.60
CA PRO A 249 -30.36 3.67 -15.71
C PRO A 249 -28.91 3.16 -15.83
N THR A 250 -28.45 2.98 -17.07
CA THR A 250 -27.03 2.64 -17.33
C THR A 250 -26.15 3.87 -17.14
N LEU A 251 -24.97 3.68 -16.54
CA LEU A 251 -24.04 4.79 -16.33
C LEU A 251 -23.55 5.36 -17.67
N PRO A 252 -23.56 6.69 -17.84
CA PRO A 252 -23.16 7.30 -19.10
C PRO A 252 -21.64 7.22 -19.32
N HIS A 253 -21.24 6.92 -20.56
CA HIS A 253 -19.85 7.03 -21.00
C HIS A 253 -19.56 8.45 -21.50
N THR A 254 -18.38 8.97 -21.15
CA THR A 254 -17.83 10.17 -21.78
C THR A 254 -17.44 9.87 -23.24
N PRO A 255 -17.25 10.89 -24.09
CA PRO A 255 -16.80 10.67 -25.46
C PRO A 255 -15.49 9.87 -25.57
N PHE A 256 -14.60 10.00 -24.57
CA PHE A 256 -13.34 9.26 -24.49
C PHE A 256 -13.57 7.81 -24.03
N SER A 257 -14.37 7.59 -22.98
CA SER A 257 -14.56 6.23 -22.46
C SER A 257 -15.36 5.34 -23.42
N ARG A 258 -16.24 5.93 -24.25
CA ARG A 258 -16.98 5.20 -25.28
C ARG A 258 -16.09 4.59 -26.36
N GLN A 259 -14.90 5.16 -26.58
CA GLN A 259 -13.95 4.67 -27.59
C GLN A 259 -13.06 3.54 -27.08
N LEU A 260 -13.08 3.27 -25.77
CA LEU A 260 -12.26 2.22 -25.18
C LEU A 260 -12.83 0.84 -25.52
N SER A 261 -11.95 -0.11 -25.80
CA SER A 261 -12.35 -1.50 -25.98
C SER A 261 -12.73 -2.10 -24.63
N GLU A 262 -14.00 -2.45 -24.47
CA GLU A 262 -14.47 -3.16 -23.29
C GLU A 262 -14.48 -4.67 -23.52
N HIS A 263 -13.99 -5.41 -22.54
CA HIS A 263 -14.02 -6.87 -22.51
C HIS A 263 -14.90 -7.32 -21.34
N PRO A 264 -16.23 -7.22 -21.46
CA PRO A 264 -17.11 -7.71 -20.41
C PRO A 264 -16.87 -9.22 -20.23
N PRO A 265 -17.02 -9.74 -19.00
CA PRO A 265 -16.88 -11.16 -18.74
C PRO A 265 -17.86 -11.94 -19.63
N LYS A 266 -17.30 -12.69 -20.58
CA LYS A 266 -18.08 -13.60 -21.42
C LYS A 266 -18.12 -14.94 -20.71
N LEU A 267 -19.33 -15.46 -20.49
CA LEU A 267 -19.49 -16.87 -20.09
C LEU A 267 -18.81 -17.74 -21.14
N HIS A 268 -17.72 -18.41 -20.76
CA HIS A 268 -16.95 -19.28 -21.68
C HIS A 268 -17.69 -20.57 -22.04
N ALA A 269 -18.71 -20.95 -21.26
CA ALA A 269 -19.59 -22.07 -21.52
C ALA A 269 -20.94 -21.55 -22.04
N TYR A 270 -21.03 -21.31 -23.35
CA TYR A 270 -22.32 -21.12 -24.01
C TYR A 270 -22.78 -22.47 -24.57
N VAL A 271 -23.96 -22.93 -24.17
CA VAL A 271 -24.65 -24.06 -24.80
C VAL A 271 -25.80 -23.48 -25.62
N SER A 272 -25.72 -23.61 -26.94
CA SER A 272 -26.85 -23.30 -27.82
C SER A 272 -27.95 -24.32 -27.56
N ILE A 273 -29.08 -23.88 -27.02
CA ILE A 273 -30.28 -24.70 -26.98
C ILE A 273 -31.10 -24.32 -28.21
N ASP A 274 -31.31 -25.31 -29.07
CA ASP A 274 -32.15 -25.36 -30.28
C ASP A 274 -31.60 -24.79 -31.61
N GLY A 275 -30.96 -25.69 -32.37
CA GLY A 275 -31.41 -26.04 -33.73
C GLY A 275 -31.30 -25.04 -34.87
N SER A 276 -30.70 -23.87 -34.69
CA SER A 276 -30.44 -22.92 -35.79
C SER A 276 -28.94 -22.85 -36.09
N ALA A 277 -28.54 -23.61 -37.11
CA ALA A 277 -27.30 -23.37 -37.83
C ALA A 277 -27.33 -21.96 -38.45
N TYR A 278 -26.14 -21.40 -38.68
CA TYR A 278 -25.81 -20.11 -39.32
C TYR A 278 -25.79 -18.88 -38.41
N ASP A 279 -24.58 -18.51 -37.95
CA ASP A 279 -23.88 -17.34 -38.50
C ASP A 279 -22.53 -17.15 -37.79
N SER A 280 -21.54 -17.89 -38.27
CA SER A 280 -20.13 -17.56 -38.10
C SER A 280 -19.76 -16.49 -39.14
N GLU A 281 -20.03 -15.21 -38.85
CA GLU A 281 -19.32 -14.03 -39.38
C GLU A 281 -20.11 -12.75 -39.03
N SER A 282 -19.70 -12.06 -37.96
CA SER A 282 -20.04 -10.64 -37.76
C SER A 282 -19.04 -10.00 -36.79
N SER A 283 -17.76 -10.14 -37.12
CA SER A 283 -16.77 -9.11 -36.80
C SER A 283 -17.01 -7.92 -37.73
N ARG A 284 -17.90 -7.00 -37.34
CA ARG A 284 -17.88 -5.59 -37.75
C ARG A 284 -18.85 -4.77 -36.90
N SER A 285 -18.39 -3.57 -36.62
CA SER A 285 -18.88 -2.55 -35.71
C SER A 285 -20.36 -2.15 -35.85
N CYS A 286 -20.75 -1.38 -34.83
CA CYS A 286 -21.81 -0.38 -34.77
C CYS A 286 -23.18 -0.91 -34.35
N CYS A 287 -23.65 -0.38 -33.22
CA CYS A 287 -25.05 -0.42 -32.80
C CYS A 287 -25.98 -0.22 -34.00
N PRO A 288 -27.11 -0.95 -34.07
CA PRO A 288 -28.29 -0.38 -33.42
C PRO A 288 -29.17 -1.42 -32.72
N ASN A 289 -30.00 -0.90 -31.81
CA ASN A 289 -31.11 -1.57 -31.14
C ASN A 289 -31.76 -2.70 -31.96
N SER A 290 -31.60 -3.94 -31.49
CA SER A 290 -32.55 -5.00 -31.73
C SER A 290 -32.70 -5.81 -30.45
N LEU A 291 -33.77 -5.50 -29.72
CA LEU A 291 -34.36 -6.37 -28.71
C LEU A 291 -34.72 -7.71 -29.36
N LYS A 292 -33.76 -8.65 -29.42
CA LYS A 292 -34.09 -10.08 -29.56
C LYS A 292 -34.15 -10.66 -28.16
N ASN A 293 -35.37 -10.96 -27.73
CA ASN A 293 -35.71 -11.65 -26.49
C ASN A 293 -34.86 -12.91 -26.32
N LYS A 294 -33.72 -12.77 -25.64
CA LYS A 294 -32.97 -13.89 -25.09
C LYS A 294 -33.69 -14.32 -23.82
N LYS A 295 -34.55 -15.34 -23.93
CA LYS A 295 -35.10 -15.98 -22.74
C LYS A 295 -33.97 -16.73 -22.05
N HIS A 296 -33.61 -16.26 -20.87
CA HIS A 296 -32.72 -16.97 -19.96
C HIS A 296 -33.54 -17.91 -19.08
N LEU A 297 -33.02 -19.11 -18.83
CA LEU A 297 -33.43 -19.93 -17.70
C LEU A 297 -32.95 -19.21 -16.43
N ASN A 298 -33.88 -18.75 -15.61
CA ASN A 298 -33.59 -18.31 -14.26
C ASN A 298 -33.13 -19.53 -13.45
N TRP A 299 -32.04 -19.39 -12.71
CA TRP A 299 -31.81 -20.15 -11.49
C TRP A 299 -32.32 -19.30 -10.32
#